data_AF-A0A067CVH5-F1
#
_entry.id   AF-A0A067CVH5-F1
#
_cell.length_a   1.000
_cell.length_b   1.000
_cell.length_c   1.000
_cell.angle_alpha   90.00
_cell.angle_beta   90.00
_cell.angle_gamma   90.00
#
_symmetry.space_group_name_H-M   'P 1'
#
loop_
_entity.id
_entity.type
_entity.pdbx_description
1 polymer ?
#
loop_
_entity_poly.entity_id
_entity_poly.type
_entity_poly.pdbx_seq_one_letter_code
_entity_poly.pdbx_strand_id
1 'polypeptide(L)'
;MYSGKAQGLSTVDSVVSALMGSYDVQNFKMWRLDDVEYVRQRQQWREDDVRRRHAWRLQDIERVRRLEKLANERCLIDIRTEQLLHISQISIVVAYFARVAYVESQIPDNGNPIVVALQGSSAALGVLCMIMCMIIVVLIQIAVARYATEDLEDQLRAVRIEHLDVVSPFTQWWLLRCEKDWHMAFTLFRTGIVLVLLTIGFLSWLQYTKNFGVGVSISTLSGLTLIYWFCRMQPRWPEVHAFPMHDD
;
A
#
# COMPACT_ATOMS: atom_id res chain seq x y z
N MET A 1 -96.62 17.14 54.96
CA MET A 1 -95.67 16.00 54.92
C MET A 1 -94.98 15.84 53.54
N TYR A 2 -94.62 16.92 52.83
CA TYR A 2 -93.98 16.84 51.49
C TYR A 2 -92.62 17.57 51.38
N SER A 3 -92.07 18.10 52.48
CA SER A 3 -90.82 18.87 52.46
C SER A 3 -89.55 18.00 52.36
N GLY A 4 -89.61 16.71 52.70
CA GLY A 4 -88.43 15.82 52.75
C GLY A 4 -87.95 15.30 51.39
N LYS A 5 -88.83 15.16 50.39
CA LYS A 5 -88.46 14.62 49.06
C LYS A 5 -87.74 15.65 48.18
N ALA A 6 -88.11 16.94 48.28
CA ALA A 6 -87.45 18.02 47.54
C ALA A 6 -86.05 18.33 48.07
N GLN A 7 -85.85 18.24 49.39
CA GLN A 7 -84.53 18.33 50.01
C GLN A 7 -83.61 17.20 49.53
N GLY A 8 -84.10 15.97 49.47
CA GLY A 8 -83.35 14.81 48.98
C GLY A 8 -82.87 14.92 47.52
N LEU A 9 -83.72 15.44 46.61
CA LEU A 9 -83.31 15.67 45.21
C LEU A 9 -82.24 16.76 45.09
N SER A 10 -82.39 17.88 45.79
CA SER A 10 -81.41 18.97 45.77
C SER A 10 -80.05 18.55 46.33
N THR A 11 -80.05 17.66 47.33
CA THR A 11 -78.81 17.10 47.88
C THR A 11 -78.15 16.14 46.90
N VAL A 12 -78.92 15.34 46.15
CA VAL A 12 -78.38 14.43 45.12
C VAL A 12 -77.75 15.21 43.96
N ASP A 13 -78.41 16.25 43.45
CA ASP A 13 -77.85 17.10 42.39
C ASP A 13 -76.58 17.83 42.85
N SER A 14 -76.54 18.27 44.11
CA SER A 14 -75.34 18.91 44.67
C SER A 14 -74.16 17.95 44.82
N VAL A 15 -74.43 16.68 45.19
CA VAL A 15 -73.41 15.64 45.32
C VAL A 15 -72.90 15.22 43.95
N VAL A 16 -73.79 15.05 42.96
CA VAL A 16 -73.41 14.73 41.58
C VAL A 16 -72.62 15.87 40.94
N SER A 17 -73.00 17.13 41.17
CA SER A 17 -72.26 18.31 40.71
C SER A 17 -70.89 18.43 41.37
N ALA A 18 -70.77 18.16 42.68
CA ALA A 18 -69.50 18.14 43.38
C ALA A 18 -68.61 16.96 42.91
N LEU A 19 -69.20 15.81 42.64
CA LEU A 19 -68.50 14.64 42.10
C LEU A 19 -67.99 14.90 40.68
N MET A 20 -68.84 15.44 39.79
CA MET A 20 -68.46 15.85 38.43
C MET A 20 -67.40 16.94 38.46
N GLY A 21 -67.53 17.96 39.32
CA GLY A 21 -66.50 18.99 39.49
C GLY A 21 -65.17 18.43 40.01
N SER A 22 -65.21 17.45 40.92
CA SER A 22 -64.00 16.78 41.40
C SER A 22 -63.34 15.92 40.32
N TYR A 23 -64.14 15.28 39.46
CA TYR A 23 -63.69 14.50 38.33
C TYR A 23 -63.04 15.39 37.27
N ASP A 24 -63.68 16.50 36.90
CA ASP A 24 -63.12 17.47 35.94
C ASP A 24 -61.79 18.02 36.45
N VAL A 25 -61.71 18.40 37.73
CA VAL A 25 -60.46 18.90 38.34
C VAL A 25 -59.36 17.84 38.34
N GLN A 26 -59.69 16.57 38.59
CA GLN A 26 -58.72 15.47 38.50
C GLN A 26 -58.28 15.25 37.05
N ASN A 27 -59.21 15.29 36.10
CA ASN A 27 -58.93 15.11 34.68
C ASN A 27 -58.02 16.22 34.15
N PHE A 28 -58.29 17.49 34.49
CA PHE A 28 -57.42 18.62 34.13
C PHE A 28 -56.01 18.49 34.72
N LYS A 29 -55.89 18.01 35.96
CA LYS A 29 -54.57 17.75 36.57
C LYS A 29 -53.84 16.63 35.84
N MET A 30 -54.53 15.56 35.48
CA MET A 30 -53.97 14.43 34.76
C MET A 30 -53.49 14.84 33.37
N TRP A 31 -54.32 15.58 32.61
CA TRP A 31 -53.94 16.12 31.30
C TRP A 31 -52.70 17.01 31.38
N ARG A 32 -52.62 17.87 32.41
CA ARG A 32 -51.45 18.74 32.57
C ARG A 32 -50.16 17.97 32.91
N LEU A 33 -50.27 16.88 33.67
CA LEU A 33 -49.13 16.00 33.96
C LEU A 33 -48.69 15.24 32.71
N ASP A 34 -49.65 14.73 31.94
CA ASP A 34 -49.41 14.05 30.66
C ASP A 34 -48.76 15.00 29.64
N ASP A 35 -49.18 16.27 29.58
CA ASP A 35 -48.55 17.28 28.72
C ASP A 35 -47.09 17.54 29.12
N VAL A 36 -46.80 17.66 30.42
CA VAL A 36 -45.43 17.87 30.92
C VAL A 36 -44.55 16.67 30.59
N GLU A 37 -45.08 15.46 30.76
CA GLU A 37 -44.35 14.23 30.44
C GLU A 37 -44.15 14.07 28.93
N TYR A 38 -45.16 14.39 28.11
CA TYR A 38 -45.05 14.38 26.66
C TYR A 38 -43.96 15.34 26.16
N VAL A 39 -43.90 16.55 26.71
CA VAL A 39 -42.85 17.52 26.37
C VAL A 39 -41.47 17.00 26.76
N ARG A 40 -41.34 16.38 27.96
CA ARG A 40 -40.10 15.76 28.43
C ARG A 40 -39.64 14.64 27.49
N GLN A 41 -40.53 13.72 27.12
CA GLN A 41 -40.23 12.63 26.19
C GLN A 41 -39.80 13.17 24.82
N ARG A 42 -40.48 14.21 24.32
CA ARG A 42 -40.12 14.84 23.05
C ARG A 42 -38.77 15.55 23.10
N GLN A 43 -38.37 16.08 24.25
CA GLN A 43 -37.03 16.62 24.43
C GLN A 43 -35.99 15.50 24.45
N GLN A 44 -36.26 14.42 25.19
CA GLN A 44 -35.39 13.25 25.25
C GLN A 44 -35.18 12.63 23.86
N TRP A 45 -36.25 12.45 23.07
CA TRP A 45 -36.14 11.93 21.70
C TRP A 45 -35.30 12.83 20.80
N ARG A 46 -35.38 14.16 20.96
CA ARG A 46 -34.54 15.10 20.20
C ARG A 46 -33.07 14.95 20.57
N GLU A 47 -32.77 14.86 21.86
CA GLU A 47 -31.40 14.66 22.35
C GLU A 47 -30.83 13.29 21.92
N ASP A 48 -31.64 12.24 21.96
CA ASP A 48 -31.26 10.90 21.52
C ASP A 48 -31.08 10.82 20.01
N ASP A 49 -31.90 11.53 19.22
CA ASP A 49 -31.72 11.67 17.78
C ASP A 49 -30.40 12.35 17.45
N VAL A 50 -30.07 13.45 18.13
CA VAL A 50 -28.82 14.17 17.92
C VAL A 50 -27.63 13.28 18.30
N ARG A 51 -27.69 12.60 19.45
CA ARG A 51 -26.63 11.68 19.90
C ARG A 51 -26.44 10.51 18.93
N ARG A 52 -27.51 9.89 18.46
CA ARG A 52 -27.45 8.80 17.47
C ARG A 52 -26.88 9.26 16.15
N ARG A 53 -27.34 10.41 15.64
CA ARG A 53 -26.81 10.99 14.39
C ARG A 53 -25.32 11.31 14.53
N HIS A 54 -24.90 11.89 15.64
CA HIS A 54 -23.49 12.19 15.88
C HIS A 54 -22.64 10.92 15.97
N ALA A 55 -23.09 9.91 16.72
CA ALA A 55 -22.39 8.62 16.82
C ALA A 55 -22.28 7.92 15.47
N TRP A 56 -23.35 7.94 14.67
CA TRP A 56 -23.35 7.37 13.32
C TRP A 56 -22.38 8.11 12.39
N ARG A 57 -22.36 9.45 12.45
CA ARG A 57 -21.41 10.26 11.68
C ARG A 57 -19.96 9.97 12.04
N LEU A 58 -19.64 9.79 13.32
CA LEU A 58 -18.29 9.42 13.74
C LEU A 58 -17.89 8.06 13.17
N GLN A 59 -18.76 7.06 13.28
CA GLN A 59 -18.51 5.72 12.72
C GLN A 59 -18.32 5.75 11.20
N ASP A 60 -19.11 6.55 10.49
CA ASP A 60 -18.96 6.73 9.04
C ASP A 60 -17.61 7.38 8.70
N ILE A 61 -17.20 8.43 9.42
CA ILE A 61 -15.90 9.09 9.23
C ILE A 61 -14.75 8.09 9.47
N GLU A 62 -14.82 7.32 10.55
CA GLU A 62 -13.82 6.29 10.87
C GLU A 62 -13.73 5.23 9.77
N ARG A 63 -14.88 4.78 9.25
CA ARG A 63 -14.94 3.81 8.16
C ARG A 63 -14.32 4.36 6.88
N VAL A 64 -14.69 5.59 6.49
CA VAL A 64 -14.19 6.23 5.26
C VAL A 64 -12.67 6.41 5.34
N ARG A 65 -12.15 6.92 6.45
CA ARG A 65 -10.69 7.10 6.63
C ARG A 65 -9.93 5.77 6.52
N ARG A 66 -10.46 4.68 7.09
CA ARG A 66 -9.84 3.36 6.96
C ARG A 66 -9.83 2.85 5.52
N LEU A 67 -10.91 3.07 4.78
CA LEU A 67 -10.99 2.68 3.37
C LEU A 67 -10.03 3.50 2.50
N GLU A 68 -9.93 4.81 2.73
CA GLU A 68 -8.99 5.69 2.04
C GLU A 68 -7.54 5.28 2.33
N LYS A 69 -7.21 5.02 3.59
CA LYS A 69 -5.88 4.55 3.99
C LYS A 69 -5.55 3.20 3.36
N LEU A 70 -6.50 2.26 3.36
CA LEU A 70 -6.34 0.95 2.73
C LEU A 70 -6.08 1.08 1.22
N ALA A 71 -6.82 1.97 0.55
CA ALA A 71 -6.61 2.25 -0.88
C ALA A 71 -5.22 2.86 -1.13
N ASN A 72 -4.75 3.75 -0.25
CA ASN A 72 -3.42 4.34 -0.35
C ASN A 72 -2.29 3.31 -0.17
N GLU A 73 -2.40 2.43 0.83
CA GLU A 73 -1.41 1.36 1.04
C GLU A 73 -1.42 0.35 -0.13
N ARG A 74 -2.59 0.02 -0.70
CA ARG A 74 -2.67 -0.80 -1.91
C ARG A 74 -2.01 -0.13 -3.12
N CYS A 75 -2.23 1.17 -3.32
CA CYS A 75 -1.57 1.92 -4.38
C CYS A 75 -0.04 1.89 -4.22
N LEU A 76 0.46 2.02 -2.99
CA LEU A 76 1.89 1.90 -2.71
C LEU A 76 2.45 0.51 -3.05
N ILE A 77 1.72 -0.55 -2.70
CA ILE A 77 2.04 -1.93 -3.07
C ILE A 77 2.06 -2.09 -4.60
N ASP A 78 1.06 -1.58 -5.30
CA ASP A 78 0.96 -1.66 -6.75
C ASP A 78 2.15 -0.97 -7.43
N ILE A 79 2.52 0.23 -6.99
CA ILE A 79 3.70 0.95 -7.50
C ILE A 79 4.97 0.12 -7.31
N ARG A 80 5.16 -0.51 -6.14
CA ARG A 80 6.34 -1.33 -5.86
C ARG A 80 6.38 -2.61 -6.67
N THR A 81 5.25 -3.27 -6.82
CA THR A 81 5.15 -4.50 -7.62
C THR A 81 5.37 -4.23 -9.10
N GLU A 82 4.90 -3.11 -9.63
CA GLU A 82 5.16 -2.65 -10.99
C GLU A 82 6.65 -2.35 -11.21
N GLN A 83 7.31 -1.67 -10.25
CA GLN A 83 8.76 -1.45 -10.29
C GLN A 83 9.55 -2.77 -10.34
N LEU A 84 9.19 -3.72 -9.48
CA LEU A 84 9.78 -5.07 -9.45
C LEU A 84 9.57 -5.79 -10.80
N LEU A 85 8.37 -5.67 -11.37
CA LEU A 85 8.03 -6.32 -12.64
C LEU A 85 8.87 -5.78 -13.80
N HIS A 86 9.05 -4.47 -13.90
CA HIS A 86 9.88 -3.89 -14.96
C HIS A 86 11.34 -4.30 -14.84
N ILE A 87 11.87 -4.38 -13.62
CA ILE A 87 13.27 -4.81 -13.41
C ILE A 87 13.46 -6.27 -13.81
N SER A 88 12.52 -7.16 -13.44
CA SER A 88 12.62 -8.57 -13.83
C SER A 88 12.47 -8.77 -15.35
N GLN A 89 11.56 -8.04 -15.99
CA GLN A 89 11.41 -8.07 -17.45
C GLN A 89 12.70 -7.64 -18.16
N ILE A 90 13.29 -6.51 -17.74
CA ILE A 90 14.54 -6.01 -18.33
C ILE A 90 15.68 -7.00 -18.08
N SER A 91 15.79 -7.59 -16.88
CA SER A 91 16.88 -8.53 -16.57
C SER A 91 16.84 -9.77 -17.46
N ILE A 92 15.66 -10.33 -17.71
CA ILE A 92 15.47 -11.49 -18.59
C ILE A 92 15.85 -11.15 -20.03
N VAL A 93 15.37 -10.00 -20.54
CA VAL A 93 15.65 -9.57 -21.91
C VAL A 93 17.15 -9.36 -22.13
N VAL A 94 17.83 -8.71 -21.17
CA VAL A 94 19.28 -8.51 -21.24
C VAL A 94 20.04 -9.84 -21.17
N ALA A 95 19.64 -10.74 -20.28
CA ALA A 95 20.26 -12.07 -20.19
C ALA A 95 20.09 -12.88 -21.48
N TYR A 96 18.89 -12.83 -22.07
CA TYR A 96 18.58 -13.49 -23.34
C TYR A 96 19.46 -12.94 -24.47
N PHE A 97 19.52 -11.61 -24.64
CA PHE A 97 20.34 -11.00 -25.68
C PHE A 97 21.83 -11.27 -25.47
N ALA A 98 22.32 -11.21 -24.24
CA ALA A 98 23.70 -11.53 -23.93
C ALA A 98 24.05 -12.98 -24.32
N ARG A 99 23.15 -13.93 -24.03
CA ARG A 99 23.32 -15.34 -24.41
C ARG A 99 23.29 -15.54 -25.93
N VAL A 100 22.34 -14.91 -26.63
CA VAL A 100 22.23 -15.00 -28.09
C VAL A 100 23.47 -14.42 -28.76
N ALA A 101 23.91 -13.23 -28.34
CA ALA A 101 25.12 -12.60 -28.83
C ALA A 101 26.36 -13.48 -28.64
N TYR A 102 26.46 -14.18 -27.51
CA TYR A 102 27.54 -15.13 -27.26
C TYR A 102 27.53 -16.31 -28.25
N VAL A 103 26.38 -16.95 -28.43
CA VAL A 103 26.25 -18.13 -29.31
C VAL A 103 26.47 -17.79 -30.78
N GLU A 104 25.95 -16.65 -31.24
CA GLU A 104 26.06 -16.22 -32.65
C GLU A 104 27.47 -15.72 -33.01
N SER A 105 28.30 -15.38 -32.03
CA SER A 105 29.57 -14.70 -32.26
C SER A 105 30.69 -15.54 -32.90
N GLN A 106 30.45 -16.84 -33.19
CA GLN A 106 31.36 -17.78 -33.87
C GLN A 106 32.85 -17.43 -33.69
N ILE A 107 33.40 -17.75 -32.51
CA ILE A 107 34.75 -17.37 -32.12
C ILE A 107 35.77 -18.04 -33.07
N PRO A 108 36.71 -17.28 -33.68
CA PRO A 108 37.71 -17.86 -34.57
C PRO A 108 38.73 -18.70 -33.80
N ASP A 109 39.09 -19.87 -34.36
CA ASP A 109 39.98 -20.86 -33.72
C ASP A 109 41.40 -20.35 -33.39
N ASN A 110 41.80 -19.20 -33.96
CA ASN A 110 43.12 -18.59 -33.77
C ASN A 110 43.15 -17.50 -32.68
N GLY A 111 42.10 -17.38 -31.86
CA GLY A 111 42.01 -16.37 -30.80
C GLY A 111 42.94 -16.64 -29.61
N ASN A 112 43.38 -15.59 -28.92
CA ASN A 112 44.15 -15.73 -27.68
C ASN A 112 43.29 -16.47 -26.62
N PRO A 113 43.75 -17.62 -26.08
CA PRO A 113 42.95 -18.45 -25.17
C PRO A 113 42.56 -17.71 -23.89
N ILE A 114 43.37 -16.75 -23.43
CA ILE A 114 43.10 -15.97 -22.22
C ILE A 114 41.88 -15.05 -22.43
N VAL A 115 41.79 -14.40 -23.59
CA VAL A 115 40.70 -13.46 -23.90
C VAL A 115 39.39 -14.23 -24.11
N VAL A 116 39.46 -15.41 -24.73
CA VAL A 116 38.30 -16.31 -24.87
C VAL A 116 37.80 -16.78 -23.51
N ALA A 117 38.69 -17.18 -22.60
CA ALA A 117 38.31 -17.59 -21.24
C ALA A 117 37.69 -16.44 -20.44
N LEU A 118 38.22 -15.22 -20.54
CA LEU A 118 37.66 -14.03 -19.88
C LEU A 118 36.29 -13.64 -20.45
N GLN A 119 36.10 -13.73 -21.76
CA GLN A 119 34.83 -13.45 -22.41
C GLN A 119 33.75 -14.49 -22.06
N GLY A 120 34.09 -15.78 -22.07
CA GLY A 120 33.16 -16.85 -21.66
C GLY A 120 32.78 -16.78 -20.18
N SER A 121 33.75 -16.55 -19.30
CA SER A 121 33.49 -16.45 -17.85
C SER A 121 32.64 -15.24 -17.49
N SER A 122 32.92 -14.07 -18.06
CA SER A 122 32.11 -12.86 -17.84
C SER A 122 30.69 -12.99 -18.42
N ALA A 123 30.51 -13.67 -19.55
CA ALA A 123 29.19 -13.90 -20.16
C ALA A 123 28.35 -14.86 -19.31
N ALA A 124 28.94 -15.98 -18.88
CA ALA A 124 28.27 -16.93 -17.99
C ALA A 124 27.89 -16.28 -16.66
N LEU A 125 28.82 -15.55 -16.03
CA LEU A 125 28.58 -14.86 -14.76
C LEU A 125 27.51 -13.77 -14.89
N GLY A 126 27.51 -13.01 -15.99
CA GLY A 126 26.50 -11.98 -16.27
C GLY A 126 25.09 -12.56 -16.38
N VAL A 127 24.94 -13.66 -17.13
CA VAL A 127 23.65 -14.37 -17.26
C VAL A 127 23.21 -14.97 -15.93
N LEU A 128 24.10 -15.60 -15.18
CA LEU A 128 23.79 -16.15 -13.85
C LEU A 128 23.34 -15.06 -12.87
N CYS A 129 24.01 -13.91 -12.83
CA CYS A 129 23.59 -12.77 -12.01
C CYS A 129 22.17 -12.30 -12.38
N MET A 130 21.85 -12.20 -13.67
CA MET A 130 20.53 -11.76 -14.12
C MET A 130 19.42 -12.77 -13.80
N ILE A 131 19.70 -14.07 -13.93
CA ILE A 131 18.74 -15.12 -13.55
C ILE A 131 18.52 -15.12 -12.04
N MET A 132 19.57 -15.02 -11.23
CA MET A 132 19.45 -14.92 -9.77
C MET A 132 18.68 -13.66 -9.35
N CYS A 133 18.93 -12.52 -9.99
CA CYS A 133 18.14 -11.31 -9.79
C CYS A 133 16.66 -11.55 -10.08
N MET A 134 16.32 -12.19 -11.21
CA MET A 134 14.94 -12.48 -11.58
C MET A 134 14.26 -13.38 -10.54
N ILE A 135 14.93 -14.44 -10.09
CA ILE A 135 14.40 -15.36 -9.07
C ILE A 135 14.12 -14.60 -7.77
N ILE A 136 15.06 -13.77 -7.29
CA ILE A 136 14.86 -12.99 -6.05
C ILE A 136 13.68 -12.03 -6.21
N VAL A 137 13.58 -11.32 -7.33
CA VAL A 137 12.48 -10.40 -7.59
C VAL A 137 11.13 -11.12 -7.63
N VAL A 138 11.06 -12.30 -8.25
CA VAL A 138 9.84 -13.12 -8.26
C VAL A 138 9.46 -13.58 -6.85
N LEU A 139 10.43 -14.00 -6.03
CA LEU A 139 10.18 -14.37 -4.63
C LEU A 139 9.64 -13.18 -3.81
N ILE A 140 10.21 -11.98 -4.01
CA ILE A 140 9.71 -10.76 -3.38
C ILE A 140 8.28 -10.46 -3.85
N GLN A 141 7.99 -10.58 -5.15
CA GLN A 141 6.63 -10.36 -5.69
C GLN A 141 5.61 -11.33 -5.09
N ILE A 142 5.96 -12.61 -4.92
CA ILE A 142 5.09 -13.60 -4.25
C ILE A 142 4.86 -13.22 -2.79
N ALA A 143 5.90 -12.80 -2.07
CA ALA A 143 5.78 -12.38 -0.68
C ALA A 143 4.88 -11.13 -0.54
N VAL A 144 5.04 -10.14 -1.42
CA VAL A 144 4.23 -8.93 -1.44
C VAL A 144 2.77 -9.24 -1.78
N ALA A 145 2.52 -10.11 -2.78
CA ALA A 145 1.18 -10.53 -3.15
C ALA A 145 0.46 -11.19 -1.97
N ARG A 146 1.14 -12.08 -1.24
CA ARG A 146 0.59 -12.73 -0.04
C ARG A 146 0.29 -11.72 1.07
N TYR A 147 1.22 -10.80 1.34
CA TYR A 147 1.01 -9.75 2.34
C TYR A 147 -0.19 -8.86 2.01
N ALA A 148 -0.34 -8.48 0.74
CA ALA A 148 -1.46 -7.66 0.27
C ALA A 148 -2.82 -8.35 0.43
N THR A 149 -2.88 -9.69 0.31
CA THR A 149 -4.12 -10.46 0.42
C THR A 149 -4.47 -10.88 1.85
N GLU A 150 -3.48 -11.28 2.65
CA GLU A 150 -3.73 -11.89 3.97
C GLU A 150 -3.54 -10.89 5.11
N ASP A 151 -2.42 -10.18 5.14
CA ASP A 151 -1.96 -9.48 6.35
C ASP A 151 -2.35 -7.98 6.36
N LEU A 152 -2.46 -7.34 5.20
CA LEU A 152 -2.64 -5.89 5.10
C LEU A 152 -3.93 -5.41 5.78
N GLU A 153 -5.06 -6.08 5.51
CA GLU A 153 -6.34 -5.66 6.08
C GLU A 153 -6.38 -5.87 7.59
N ASP A 154 -5.85 -6.98 8.08
CA ASP A 154 -5.86 -7.32 9.50
C ASP A 154 -4.94 -6.39 10.30
N GLN A 155 -3.75 -6.07 9.77
CA GLN A 155 -2.86 -5.08 10.38
C GLN A 155 -3.50 -3.69 10.40
N LEU A 156 -4.17 -3.28 9.31
CA LEU A 156 -4.82 -1.97 9.26
C LEU A 156 -6.03 -1.87 10.20
N ARG A 157 -6.78 -2.97 10.38
CA ARG A 157 -7.88 -3.03 11.36
C ARG A 157 -7.39 -2.91 12.80
N ALA A 158 -6.20 -3.41 13.11
CA ALA A 158 -5.60 -3.33 14.44
C ALA A 158 -5.08 -1.91 14.79
N VAL A 159 -4.84 -1.06 13.79
CA VAL A 159 -4.36 0.32 14.01
C VAL A 159 -5.47 1.23 14.55
N ARG A 160 -5.17 1.94 15.63
CA ARG A 160 -6.06 2.96 16.20
C ARG A 160 -6.20 4.13 15.24
N ILE A 161 -7.42 4.69 15.13
CA ILE A 161 -7.76 5.77 14.18
C ILE A 161 -6.85 7.01 14.32
N GLU A 162 -6.39 7.31 15.54
CA GLU A 162 -5.48 8.43 15.83
C GLU A 162 -4.10 8.29 15.17
N HIS A 163 -3.64 7.05 14.94
CA HIS A 163 -2.33 6.77 14.35
C HIS A 163 -2.43 6.33 12.88
N LEU A 164 -3.62 6.35 12.30
CA LEU A 164 -3.89 5.83 10.96
C LEU A 164 -3.11 6.58 9.87
N ASP A 165 -2.89 7.88 10.05
CA ASP A 165 -2.20 8.72 9.07
C ASP A 165 -0.67 8.63 9.18
N VAL A 166 -0.15 8.28 10.36
CA VAL A 166 1.29 8.25 10.66
C VAL A 166 1.91 6.89 10.32
N VAL A 167 1.18 5.80 10.60
CA VAL A 167 1.71 4.44 10.44
C VAL A 167 1.41 3.92 9.03
N SER A 168 2.44 3.48 8.31
CA SER A 168 2.29 2.66 7.09
C SER A 168 2.72 1.23 7.40
N PRO A 169 1.77 0.29 7.56
CA PRO A 169 2.10 -1.10 7.91
C PRO A 169 2.90 -1.78 6.80
N PHE A 170 2.61 -1.48 5.53
CA PHE A 170 3.35 -2.02 4.39
C PHE A 170 4.82 -1.59 4.42
N THR A 171 5.09 -0.31 4.68
CA THR A 171 6.47 0.20 4.71
C THR A 171 7.29 -0.46 5.81
N GLN A 172 6.72 -0.61 7.00
CA GLN A 172 7.41 -1.29 8.11
C GLN A 172 7.70 -2.77 7.80
N TRP A 173 6.72 -3.48 7.25
CA TRP A 173 6.90 -4.87 6.82
C TRP A 173 7.98 -5.00 5.73
N TRP A 174 7.97 -4.10 4.75
CA TRP A 174 8.92 -4.07 3.66
C TRP A 174 10.36 -3.88 4.15
N LEU A 175 10.60 -2.90 5.03
CA LEU A 175 11.92 -2.62 5.60
C LEU A 175 12.47 -3.84 6.36
N LEU A 176 11.63 -4.51 7.15
CA LEU A 176 12.06 -5.66 7.95
C LEU A 176 12.36 -6.92 7.13
N ARG A 177 11.64 -7.14 6.02
CA ARG A 177 11.68 -8.43 5.30
C ARG A 177 12.26 -8.33 3.90
N CYS A 178 11.88 -7.34 3.13
CA CYS A 178 12.14 -7.28 1.70
C CYS A 178 13.31 -6.36 1.33
N GLU A 179 13.65 -5.36 2.16
CA GLU A 179 14.66 -4.36 1.82
C GLU A 179 16.04 -4.97 1.54
N LYS A 180 16.48 -5.92 2.36
CA LYS A 180 17.75 -6.60 2.17
C LYS A 180 17.81 -7.39 0.86
N ASP A 181 16.78 -8.17 0.58
CA ASP A 181 16.70 -9.01 -0.62
C ASP A 181 16.55 -8.14 -1.88
N TRP A 182 15.83 -7.03 -1.77
CA TRP A 182 15.73 -6.02 -2.82
C TRP A 182 17.09 -5.40 -3.15
N HIS A 183 17.86 -4.99 -2.14
CA HIS A 183 19.21 -4.49 -2.36
C HIS A 183 20.11 -5.54 -2.99
N MET A 184 20.02 -6.80 -2.55
CA MET A 184 20.76 -7.89 -3.15
C MET A 184 20.38 -8.08 -4.63
N ALA A 185 19.10 -8.15 -4.96
CA ALA A 185 18.62 -8.25 -6.35
C ALA A 185 19.12 -7.08 -7.20
N PHE A 186 19.04 -5.86 -6.67
CA PHE A 186 19.48 -4.65 -7.37
C PHE A 186 21.00 -4.64 -7.61
N THR A 187 21.79 -5.08 -6.63
CA THR A 187 23.24 -5.22 -6.82
C THR A 187 23.57 -6.27 -7.89
N LEU A 188 22.89 -7.42 -7.90
CA LEU A 188 23.05 -8.47 -8.91
C LEU A 188 22.65 -7.99 -10.32
N PHE A 189 21.55 -7.23 -10.42
CA PHE A 189 21.15 -6.60 -11.67
C PHE A 189 22.24 -5.67 -12.21
N ARG A 190 22.79 -4.82 -11.33
CA ARG A 190 23.86 -3.87 -11.71
C ARG A 190 25.15 -4.58 -12.10
N THR A 191 25.58 -5.59 -11.34
CA THR A 191 26.77 -6.38 -11.69
C THR A 191 26.56 -7.11 -13.02
N GLY A 192 25.35 -7.63 -13.26
CA GLY A 192 24.98 -8.25 -14.54
C GLY A 192 25.15 -7.31 -15.74
N ILE A 193 24.67 -6.06 -15.64
CA ILE A 193 24.82 -5.07 -16.73
C ILE A 193 26.29 -4.77 -17.01
N VAL A 194 27.09 -4.57 -15.96
CA VAL A 194 28.53 -4.30 -16.10
C VAL A 194 29.24 -5.48 -16.77
N LEU A 195 28.91 -6.71 -16.37
CA LEU A 195 29.48 -7.92 -16.98
C LEU A 195 29.10 -8.05 -18.45
N VAL A 196 27.87 -7.72 -18.84
CA VAL A 196 27.43 -7.75 -20.26
C VAL A 196 28.15 -6.69 -21.10
N LEU A 197 28.38 -5.49 -20.58
CA LEU A 197 29.14 -4.47 -21.32
C LEU A 197 30.61 -4.86 -21.49
N LEU A 198 31.16 -5.53 -20.48
CA LEU A 198 32.52 -6.04 -20.48
C LEU A 198 32.67 -7.21 -21.47
N THR A 199 31.68 -8.10 -21.58
CA THR A 199 31.70 -9.19 -22.58
C THR A 199 31.66 -8.66 -24.01
N ILE A 200 30.85 -7.63 -24.29
CA ILE A 200 30.83 -6.96 -25.59
C ILE A 200 32.20 -6.33 -25.91
N GLY A 201 32.84 -5.74 -24.90
CA GLY A 201 34.21 -5.22 -25.01
C GLY A 201 35.18 -6.31 -25.45
N PHE A 202 35.27 -7.42 -24.72
CA PHE A 202 36.16 -8.53 -25.09
C PHE A 202 35.79 -9.19 -26.41
N LEU A 203 34.50 -9.32 -26.72
CA LEU A 203 34.04 -9.89 -27.97
C LEU A 203 34.54 -9.08 -29.18
N SER A 204 34.57 -7.75 -29.07
CA SER A 204 35.07 -6.88 -30.14
C SER A 204 36.54 -7.16 -30.49
N TRP A 205 37.36 -7.52 -29.50
CA TRP A 205 38.77 -7.88 -29.71
C TRP A 205 38.94 -9.26 -30.35
N LEU A 206 38.07 -10.21 -30.02
CA LEU A 206 38.09 -11.56 -30.60
C LEU A 206 37.64 -11.59 -32.06
N GLN A 207 36.60 -10.81 -32.40
CA GLN A 207 35.99 -10.85 -33.73
C GLN A 207 36.74 -9.96 -34.75
N TYR A 208 37.24 -8.79 -34.33
CA TYR A 208 37.85 -7.80 -35.22
C TYR A 208 39.39 -7.76 -35.15
N THR A 209 40.04 -8.92 -34.98
CA THR A 209 41.51 -9.02 -34.93
C THR A 209 42.21 -8.41 -36.15
N LYS A 210 41.56 -8.43 -37.32
CA LYS A 210 42.10 -7.85 -38.57
C LYS A 210 41.86 -6.33 -38.70
N ASN A 211 40.80 -5.81 -38.06
CA ASN A 211 40.39 -4.41 -38.18
C ASN A 211 40.47 -3.73 -36.81
N PHE A 212 41.69 -3.36 -36.42
CA PHE A 212 41.99 -2.77 -35.11
C PHE A 212 41.10 -1.56 -34.76
N GLY A 213 40.78 -0.71 -35.75
CA GLY A 213 39.94 0.47 -35.53
C GLY A 213 38.52 0.15 -35.05
N VAL A 214 37.93 -0.96 -35.51
CA VAL A 214 36.57 -1.37 -35.12
C VAL A 214 36.56 -1.87 -33.67
N GLY A 215 37.52 -2.71 -33.30
CA GLY A 215 37.66 -3.20 -31.92
C GLY A 215 37.85 -2.06 -30.90
N VAL A 216 38.68 -1.07 -31.24
CA VAL A 216 38.88 0.12 -30.38
C VAL A 216 37.59 0.93 -30.27
N SER A 217 36.87 1.19 -31.37
CA SER A 217 35.62 1.95 -31.31
C SER A 217 34.56 1.29 -30.41
N ILE A 218 34.35 -0.02 -30.51
CA ILE A 218 33.34 -0.74 -29.71
C ILE A 218 33.76 -0.77 -28.24
N SER A 219 35.04 -1.00 -27.95
CA SER A 219 35.56 -0.99 -26.58
C SER A 219 35.49 0.40 -25.93
N THR A 220 35.79 1.47 -26.68
CA THR A 220 35.64 2.84 -26.19
C THR A 220 34.18 3.20 -25.92
N LEU A 221 33.25 2.78 -26.79
CA LEU A 221 31.81 3.00 -26.59
C LEU A 221 31.28 2.23 -25.36
N SER A 222 31.71 0.99 -25.18
CA SER A 222 31.41 0.19 -23.98
C SER A 222 31.95 0.88 -22.72
N GLY A 223 33.21 1.34 -22.75
CA GLY A 223 33.84 2.08 -21.66
C GLY A 223 33.12 3.38 -21.32
N LEU A 224 32.74 4.18 -22.31
CA LEU A 224 31.96 5.41 -22.11
C LEU A 224 30.58 5.10 -21.51
N THR A 225 29.94 4.02 -21.94
CA THR A 225 28.66 3.57 -21.38
C THR A 225 28.80 3.16 -19.92
N LEU A 226 29.88 2.46 -19.56
CA LEU A 226 30.20 2.12 -18.17
C LEU A 226 30.47 3.38 -17.33
N ILE A 227 31.28 4.32 -17.83
CA ILE A 227 31.58 5.58 -17.12
C ILE A 227 30.29 6.37 -16.90
N TYR A 228 29.44 6.50 -17.93
CA TYR A 228 28.14 7.14 -17.79
C TYR A 228 27.26 6.43 -16.74
N TRP A 229 27.27 5.10 -16.72
CA TRP A 229 26.56 4.30 -15.73
C TRP A 229 27.06 4.56 -14.29
N PHE A 230 28.37 4.52 -14.06
CA PHE A 230 28.98 4.76 -12.75
C PHE A 230 28.81 6.22 -12.29
N CYS A 231 28.94 7.20 -13.17
CA CYS A 231 28.90 8.62 -12.80
C CYS A 231 27.49 9.18 -12.66
N ARG A 232 26.50 8.68 -13.43
CA ARG A 232 25.17 9.29 -13.47
C ARG A 232 24.07 8.39 -12.94
N MET A 233 24.12 7.09 -13.25
CA MET A 233 23.12 6.15 -12.73
C MET A 233 23.41 5.90 -11.26
N GLN A 234 24.55 5.34 -10.88
CA GLN A 234 24.83 4.90 -9.50
C GLN A 234 24.60 5.92 -8.35
N PRO A 235 24.93 7.22 -8.44
CA PRO A 235 24.84 8.14 -7.30
C PRO A 235 23.44 8.68 -7.01
N ARG A 236 22.48 8.54 -7.92
CA ARG A 236 21.12 9.10 -7.75
C ARG A 236 20.19 8.24 -6.90
N TRP A 237 20.59 7.01 -6.59
CA TRP A 237 19.72 5.99 -5.96
C TRP A 237 19.82 5.98 -4.43
N PRO A 238 20.97 6.29 -3.80
CA PRO A 238 21.05 6.39 -2.34
C PRO A 238 20.14 7.50 -1.78
N GLU A 239 20.09 8.67 -2.43
CA GLU A 239 19.31 9.82 -1.95
C GLU A 239 17.79 9.60 -2.00
N VAL A 240 17.30 8.71 -2.86
CA VAL A 240 15.87 8.35 -2.95
C VAL A 240 15.47 7.29 -1.91
N HIS A 241 16.44 6.57 -1.34
CA HIS A 241 16.21 5.54 -0.32
C HIS A 241 16.56 5.98 1.10
N ALA A 242 17.19 7.14 1.26
CA ALA A 242 17.30 7.80 2.56
C ALA A 242 15.90 8.30 2.96
N PHE A 243 15.10 7.44 3.58
CA PHE A 243 13.97 7.91 4.36
C PHE A 243 14.51 8.89 5.41
N PRO A 244 13.84 10.04 5.64
CA PRO A 244 14.12 10.81 6.83
C PRO A 244 13.83 9.90 8.01
N MET A 245 14.87 9.35 8.63
CA MET A 245 14.79 8.88 9.99
C MET A 245 14.27 10.09 10.76
N HIS A 246 13.03 10.01 11.26
CA HIS A 246 12.61 10.92 12.30
C HIS A 246 13.55 10.61 13.47
N ASP A 247 14.53 11.48 13.64
CA ASP A 247 15.27 11.59 14.89
C ASP A 247 14.22 11.91 15.95
N ASP A 248 13.99 10.95 16.85
CA ASP A 248 13.28 11.19 18.12
C ASP A 248 14.03 12.22 18.98
#